data_AF-A0A3B8S1W9-F1
#
_entry.id   AF-A0A3B8S1W9-F1
#
_cell.length_a   1.000
_cell.length_b   1.000
_cell.length_c   1.000
_cell.angle_alpha   90.00
_cell.angle_beta   90.00
_cell.angle_gamma   90.00
#
_symmetry.space_group_name_H-M   'P 1'
#
loop_
_entity.id
_entity.type
_entity.pdbx_description
1 polymer ?
#
loop_
_entity_poly.entity_id
_entity_poly.type
_entity_poly.pdbx_seq_one_letter_code
_entity_poly.pdbx_strand_id
1 'polypeptide(L)'
;LVDIKKQKLVVRSGKFVIKNWAGVVFAILLTMLLTYFFALDFDDNPVSLTADLNTLYVKNKNGKLLWTKNGVFPEDVRMNSHIVFGTCHLIDINNDGKNEVLYRSSIKSTSLNIHEGSEIICCSHKGDMLWTYTFSDTVSSEREKLESFYGINLILDTIFTNNQKCLFANATNVNSFSSAIFRLDLQTGKRLPGTLWCSGFTVDGLIKDVDNDGKRDILAVGVDNGFEDIVIFVFDIDTLTSVRPSTKEYSIKGFPAAKLKTYIRLAKTDYDNYLGIRMSSIELGSFYDDMSESKYVFKTTSSDPKKPAHLWIKIDYNLKDFDVIVDNQYRVISDTLVAHGKLNLPYTDTKEYVDIYKSKILYWHVSASQGLDGKNGKWVKREELE
;
A
#
# COMPACT_ATOMS: atom_id res chain seq x y z
N LEU A 1 15.81 -84.28 -23.28
CA LEU A 1 15.02 -83.09 -23.70
C LEU A 1 15.05 -82.08 -22.57
N VAL A 2 15.70 -80.93 -22.76
CA VAL A 2 15.67 -79.81 -21.80
C VAL A 2 14.57 -78.85 -22.26
N ASP A 3 13.51 -78.70 -21.46
CA ASP A 3 12.38 -77.82 -21.75
C ASP A 3 12.75 -76.38 -21.31
N ILE A 4 13.14 -75.54 -22.28
CA ILE A 4 13.47 -74.13 -22.04
C ILE A 4 12.19 -73.30 -22.16
N LYS A 5 11.49 -73.12 -21.03
CA LYS A 5 10.32 -72.23 -20.96
C LYS A 5 10.71 -70.79 -20.70
N LYS A 6 10.37 -69.91 -21.66
CA LYS A 6 10.57 -68.47 -21.56
C LYS A 6 9.77 -67.92 -20.37
N GLN A 7 10.46 -67.52 -19.30
CA GLN A 7 9.80 -66.89 -18.15
C GLN A 7 9.31 -65.49 -18.51
N LYS A 8 8.09 -65.16 -18.10
CA LYS A 8 7.54 -63.81 -18.23
C LYS A 8 8.41 -62.84 -17.41
N LEU A 9 8.72 -61.69 -18.01
CA LEU A 9 9.64 -60.69 -17.46
C LEU A 9 9.27 -60.28 -16.02
N VAL A 10 7.97 -60.11 -15.75
CA VAL A 10 7.42 -59.76 -14.44
C VAL A 10 7.74 -60.80 -13.35
N VAL A 11 7.67 -62.10 -13.67
CA VAL A 11 7.95 -63.18 -12.71
C VAL A 11 9.44 -63.23 -12.38
N ARG A 12 10.29 -62.93 -13.36
CA ARG A 12 11.74 -62.86 -13.18
C ARG A 12 12.13 -61.65 -12.33
N SER A 13 11.54 -60.48 -12.58
CA SER A 13 11.75 -59.27 -11.78
C SER A 13 11.27 -59.45 -10.33
N GLY A 14 10.09 -60.07 -10.11
CA GLY A 14 9.59 -60.33 -8.76
C GLY A 14 10.51 -61.24 -7.92
N LYS A 15 11.02 -62.33 -8.51
CA LYS A 15 12.00 -63.20 -7.82
C LYS A 15 13.31 -62.48 -7.51
N PHE A 16 13.76 -61.58 -8.39
CA PHE A 16 14.95 -60.77 -8.16
C PHE A 16 14.76 -59.78 -7.00
N VAL A 17 13.60 -59.13 -6.92
CA VAL A 17 13.24 -58.20 -5.83
C VAL A 17 13.20 -58.92 -4.50
N ILE A 18 12.56 -60.10 -4.40
CA ILE A 18 12.51 -60.88 -3.15
C ILE A 18 13.92 -61.30 -2.70
N LYS A 19 14.77 -61.74 -3.65
CA LYS A 19 16.14 -62.19 -3.35
C LYS A 19 17.08 -61.04 -2.94
N ASN A 20 16.86 -59.82 -3.45
CA ASN A 20 17.74 -58.66 -3.23
C ASN A 20 16.98 -57.47 -2.61
N TRP A 21 16.00 -57.73 -1.74
CA TRP A 21 15.02 -56.73 -1.29
C TRP A 21 15.68 -55.48 -0.68
N ALA A 22 16.72 -55.65 0.14
CA ALA A 22 17.44 -54.52 0.75
C ALA A 22 18.13 -53.63 -0.29
N GLY A 23 18.75 -54.23 -1.31
CA GLY A 23 19.38 -53.49 -2.41
C GLY A 23 18.37 -52.76 -3.28
N VAL A 24 17.20 -53.38 -3.52
CA VAL A 24 16.09 -52.73 -4.25
C VAL A 24 15.51 -51.56 -3.46
N VAL A 25 15.28 -51.71 -2.15
CA VAL A 25 14.82 -50.62 -1.28
C VAL A 25 15.83 -49.48 -1.26
N PHE A 26 17.13 -49.78 -1.12
CA PHE A 26 18.19 -48.77 -1.16
C PHE A 26 18.23 -48.03 -2.51
N ALA A 27 18.12 -48.76 -3.62
CA ALA A 27 18.09 -48.15 -4.96
C ALA A 27 16.86 -47.25 -5.15
N ILE A 28 15.69 -47.64 -4.64
CA ILE A 28 14.47 -46.83 -4.69
C ILE A 28 14.66 -45.56 -3.85
N LEU A 29 15.17 -45.66 -2.62
CA LEU A 29 15.41 -44.52 -1.75
C LEU A 29 16.45 -43.57 -2.35
N LEU A 30 17.54 -44.09 -2.91
CA LEU A 30 18.55 -43.28 -3.60
C LEU A 30 17.96 -42.59 -4.83
N THR A 31 17.12 -43.30 -5.60
CA THR A 31 16.43 -42.72 -6.76
C THR A 31 15.50 -41.60 -6.31
N MET A 32 14.67 -41.82 -5.30
CA MET A 32 13.78 -40.80 -4.72
C MET A 32 14.56 -39.58 -4.23
N LEU A 33 15.69 -39.81 -3.53
CA LEU A 33 16.56 -38.76 -3.03
C LEU A 33 17.15 -37.94 -4.18
N LEU A 34 17.68 -38.60 -5.22
CA LEU A 34 18.22 -37.92 -6.40
C LEU A 34 17.12 -37.15 -7.14
N THR A 35 15.95 -37.76 -7.39
CA THR A 35 14.81 -37.08 -8.02
C THR A 35 14.36 -35.87 -7.21
N TYR A 36 14.35 -35.97 -5.88
CA TYR A 36 14.05 -34.84 -4.99
C TYR A 36 15.07 -33.71 -5.16
N PHE A 37 16.38 -34.01 -5.14
CA PHE A 37 17.41 -32.99 -5.37
C PHE A 37 17.33 -32.37 -6.77
N PHE A 38 17.04 -33.15 -7.80
CA PHE A 38 16.79 -32.62 -9.13
C PHE A 38 15.56 -31.69 -9.15
N ALA A 39 14.45 -32.10 -8.53
CA ALA A 39 13.24 -31.28 -8.45
C ALA A 39 13.47 -29.95 -7.71
N LEU A 40 14.30 -29.95 -6.66
CA LEU A 40 14.70 -28.71 -5.97
C LEU A 40 15.48 -27.76 -6.88
N ASP A 41 16.34 -28.30 -7.74
CA ASP A 41 17.21 -27.52 -8.60
C ASP A 41 16.46 -26.95 -9.82
N PHE A 42 15.41 -27.64 -10.29
CA PHE A 42 14.55 -27.19 -11.38
C PHE A 42 13.44 -26.21 -10.96
N ASP A 43 13.22 -25.98 -9.67
CA ASP A 43 12.25 -24.99 -9.20
C ASP A 43 12.79 -23.57 -9.43
N ASP A 44 12.32 -22.93 -10.50
CA ASP A 44 12.69 -21.58 -10.91
C ASP A 44 11.58 -20.55 -10.66
N ASN A 45 10.58 -20.90 -9.84
CA ASN A 45 9.47 -20.02 -9.52
C ASN A 45 9.85 -19.08 -8.33
N PRO A 46 9.81 -17.75 -8.49
CA PRO A 46 9.96 -16.81 -7.40
C PRO A 46 8.86 -16.98 -6.35
N VAL A 47 9.24 -17.16 -5.08
CA VAL A 47 8.30 -17.28 -3.96
C VAL A 47 8.70 -16.37 -2.78
N SER A 48 9.94 -15.89 -2.75
CA SER A 48 10.42 -15.01 -1.70
C SER A 48 11.28 -13.88 -2.26
N LEU A 49 11.06 -12.68 -1.71
CA LEU A 49 11.88 -11.50 -1.92
C LEU A 49 12.57 -11.15 -0.61
N THR A 50 13.88 -10.97 -0.66
CA THR A 50 14.66 -10.44 0.47
C THR A 50 15.55 -9.32 -0.05
N ALA A 51 15.75 -8.25 0.70
CA ALA A 51 16.62 -7.16 0.27
C ALA A 51 17.73 -6.91 1.31
N ASP A 52 18.90 -6.47 0.85
CA ASP A 52 19.87 -5.73 1.67
C ASP A 52 19.84 -4.24 1.30
N LEU A 53 20.84 -3.44 1.67
CA LEU A 53 20.85 -2.00 1.36
C LEU A 53 20.81 -1.68 -0.13
N ASN A 54 21.42 -2.53 -0.96
CA ASN A 54 21.70 -2.24 -2.36
C ASN A 54 21.20 -3.31 -3.33
N THR A 55 20.63 -4.39 -2.84
CA THR A 55 20.31 -5.57 -3.64
C THR A 55 18.99 -6.18 -3.22
N LEU A 56 18.09 -6.36 -4.19
CA LEU A 56 16.95 -7.26 -4.09
C LEU A 56 17.38 -8.65 -4.51
N TYR A 57 17.10 -9.65 -3.67
CA TYR A 57 17.34 -11.06 -3.91
C TYR A 57 16.02 -11.78 -4.12
N VAL A 58 15.91 -12.48 -5.25
CA VAL A 58 14.72 -13.24 -5.63
C VAL A 58 15.00 -14.73 -5.44
N LYS A 59 14.18 -15.40 -4.64
CA LYS A 59 14.40 -16.80 -4.24
C LYS A 59 13.16 -17.66 -4.51
N ASN A 60 13.40 -18.94 -4.78
CA ASN A 60 12.32 -19.93 -4.81
C ASN A 60 11.90 -20.37 -3.40
N LYS A 61 10.91 -21.26 -3.32
CA LYS A 61 10.38 -21.78 -2.04
C LYS A 61 11.40 -22.53 -1.18
N ASN A 62 12.49 -23.01 -1.78
CA ASN A 62 13.57 -23.73 -1.11
C ASN A 62 14.72 -22.80 -0.68
N GLY A 63 14.59 -21.48 -0.90
CA GLY A 63 15.61 -20.49 -0.59
C GLY A 63 16.75 -20.40 -1.62
N LYS A 64 16.66 -21.14 -2.74
CA LYS A 64 17.63 -21.01 -3.85
C LYS A 64 17.51 -19.62 -4.46
N LEU A 65 18.65 -18.94 -4.59
CA LEU A 65 18.74 -17.67 -5.31
C LEU A 65 18.51 -17.89 -6.80
N LEU A 66 17.53 -17.19 -7.37
CA LEU A 66 17.22 -17.22 -8.80
C LEU A 66 17.98 -16.12 -9.54
N TRP A 67 17.89 -14.88 -9.06
CA TRP A 67 18.60 -13.72 -9.59
C TRP A 67 18.58 -12.56 -8.58
N THR A 68 19.34 -11.50 -8.88
CA THR A 68 19.42 -10.29 -8.07
C THR A 68 19.16 -9.04 -8.91
N LYS A 69 18.71 -7.97 -8.25
CA LYS A 69 18.61 -6.64 -8.85
C LYS A 69 19.26 -5.61 -7.93
N ASN A 70 20.16 -4.81 -8.49
CA ASN A 70 20.72 -3.69 -7.77
C ASN A 70 19.66 -2.59 -7.63
N GLY A 71 19.49 -2.08 -6.41
CA GLY A 71 18.54 -1.03 -6.06
C GLY A 71 18.68 -0.65 -4.60
N VAL A 72 18.40 0.60 -4.25
CA VAL A 72 18.50 1.06 -2.86
C VAL A 72 17.24 0.62 -2.11
N PHE A 73 17.41 -0.18 -1.06
CA PHE A 73 16.36 -0.57 -0.11
C PHE A 73 16.84 -0.19 1.29
N PRO A 74 16.56 1.05 1.72
CA PRO A 74 17.05 1.54 2.99
C PRO A 74 16.45 0.77 4.17
N GLU A 75 17.13 0.79 5.31
CA GLU A 75 16.82 -0.07 6.45
C GLU A 75 15.40 0.16 7.00
N ASP A 76 14.97 1.41 7.06
CA ASP A 76 13.62 1.83 7.45
C ASP A 76 12.53 1.18 6.57
N VAL A 77 12.77 1.08 5.26
CA VAL A 77 11.88 0.39 4.31
C VAL A 77 11.89 -1.12 4.55
N ARG A 78 13.06 -1.73 4.75
CA ARG A 78 13.17 -3.19 4.95
C ARG A 78 12.54 -3.67 6.26
N MET A 79 12.61 -2.84 7.30
CA MET A 79 12.08 -3.17 8.62
C MET A 79 10.55 -2.98 8.72
N ASN A 80 9.96 -2.22 7.81
CA ASN A 80 8.52 -2.02 7.76
C ASN A 80 7.89 -2.94 6.69
N SER A 81 7.27 -4.03 7.13
CA SER A 81 6.63 -5.01 6.23
C SER A 81 5.58 -4.40 5.32
N HIS A 82 4.81 -3.40 5.78
CA HIS A 82 3.79 -2.74 4.95
C HIS A 82 4.43 -1.99 3.78
N ILE A 83 5.55 -1.30 4.01
CA ILE A 83 6.26 -0.57 2.95
C ILE A 83 6.94 -1.54 1.99
N VAL A 84 7.47 -2.67 2.48
CA VAL A 84 7.99 -3.74 1.62
C VAL A 84 6.90 -4.27 0.69
N PHE A 85 5.71 -4.57 1.23
CA PHE A 85 4.57 -4.99 0.43
C PHE A 85 4.18 -3.93 -0.60
N GLY A 86 4.10 -2.65 -0.22
CA GLY A 86 3.80 -1.57 -1.16
C GLY A 86 4.95 -1.19 -2.10
N THR A 87 6.07 -1.91 -2.05
CA THR A 87 7.27 -1.66 -2.86
C THR A 87 7.56 -2.81 -3.82
N CYS A 88 7.26 -4.05 -3.43
CA CYS A 88 7.63 -5.26 -4.14
C CYS A 88 6.51 -6.30 -4.08
N HIS A 89 6.18 -6.93 -5.21
CA HIS A 89 5.20 -8.01 -5.28
C HIS A 89 5.73 -9.20 -6.07
N LEU A 90 5.30 -10.39 -5.67
CA LEU A 90 5.41 -11.62 -6.44
C LEU A 90 4.02 -12.00 -6.92
N ILE A 91 3.85 -12.07 -8.24
CA ILE A 91 2.55 -12.38 -8.83
C ILE A 91 2.73 -13.02 -10.19
N ASP A 92 2.02 -14.12 -10.42
CA ASP A 92 1.84 -14.69 -11.74
C ASP A 92 0.92 -13.76 -12.55
N ILE A 93 1.46 -13.04 -13.54
CA ILE A 93 0.69 -12.06 -14.33
C ILE A 93 0.00 -12.70 -15.54
N ASN A 94 0.51 -13.83 -16.04
CA ASN A 94 0.08 -14.45 -17.30
C ASN A 94 -0.66 -15.80 -17.11
N ASN A 95 -0.84 -16.25 -15.87
CA ASN A 95 -1.40 -17.54 -15.45
C ASN A 95 -0.59 -18.76 -15.92
N ASP A 96 0.73 -18.65 -16.04
CA ASP A 96 1.59 -19.79 -16.42
C ASP A 96 2.10 -20.61 -15.20
N GLY A 97 1.73 -20.21 -13.99
CA GLY A 97 2.13 -20.85 -12.73
C GLY A 97 3.48 -20.39 -12.20
N LYS A 98 4.14 -19.43 -12.86
CA LYS A 98 5.36 -18.77 -12.37
C LYS A 98 5.06 -17.32 -12.01
N ASN A 99 5.65 -16.87 -10.91
CA ASN A 99 5.52 -15.50 -10.46
C ASN A 99 6.52 -14.61 -11.20
N GLU A 100 6.04 -13.47 -11.67
CA GLU A 100 6.85 -12.30 -11.99
C GLU A 100 7.16 -11.50 -10.73
N VAL A 101 8.17 -10.64 -10.85
CA VAL A 101 8.60 -9.74 -9.78
C VAL A 101 8.29 -8.31 -10.19
N LEU A 102 7.39 -7.68 -9.45
CA LEU A 102 7.10 -6.25 -9.55
C LEU A 102 7.85 -5.51 -8.46
N TYR A 103 8.48 -4.41 -8.80
CA TYR A 103 9.07 -3.54 -7.79
C TYR A 103 9.12 -2.08 -8.24
N ARG A 104 9.13 -1.18 -7.26
CA ARG A 104 9.35 0.24 -7.48
C ARG A 104 10.84 0.58 -7.47
N SER A 105 11.30 1.40 -8.42
CA SER A 105 12.68 1.92 -8.46
C SER A 105 12.88 3.17 -7.59
N SER A 106 14.13 3.48 -7.26
CA SER A 106 14.56 4.75 -6.64
C SER A 106 14.01 5.04 -5.23
N ILE A 107 13.94 4.02 -4.38
CA ILE A 107 13.47 4.14 -2.99
C ILE A 107 14.63 4.59 -2.09
N LYS A 108 14.48 5.71 -1.37
CA LYS A 108 15.56 6.25 -0.53
C LYS A 108 15.27 6.34 0.96
N SER A 109 14.00 6.34 1.39
CA SER A 109 13.60 6.31 2.80
C SER A 109 12.08 6.09 2.91
N THR A 110 11.60 5.79 4.12
CA THR A 110 10.19 5.86 4.54
C THR A 110 9.69 7.29 4.78
N SER A 111 10.59 8.28 4.88
CA SER A 111 10.19 9.68 4.79
C SER A 111 9.62 9.98 3.40
N LEU A 112 8.66 10.91 3.30
CA LEU A 112 8.05 11.39 2.04
C LEU A 112 9.04 12.16 1.14
N ASN A 113 10.27 11.67 1.01
CA ASN A 113 11.28 12.13 0.07
C ASN A 113 11.00 11.47 -1.29
N ILE A 114 9.96 11.98 -1.94
CA ILE A 114 9.52 11.51 -3.25
C ILE A 114 10.55 11.95 -4.28
N HIS A 115 10.95 11.05 -5.16
CA HIS A 115 11.90 11.34 -6.22
C HIS A 115 11.21 11.33 -7.58
N GLU A 116 11.56 12.32 -8.40
CA GLU A 116 11.13 12.37 -9.78
C GLU A 116 11.64 11.12 -10.53
N GLY A 117 10.79 10.57 -11.39
CA GLY A 117 11.20 9.49 -12.29
C GLY A 117 11.33 8.12 -11.62
N SER A 118 10.76 7.92 -10.43
CA SER A 118 10.57 6.55 -9.92
C SER A 118 9.61 5.78 -10.85
N GLU A 119 9.92 4.52 -11.08
CA GLU A 119 9.21 3.67 -12.03
C GLU A 119 8.64 2.44 -11.31
N ILE A 120 7.60 1.85 -11.87
CA ILE A 120 7.21 0.47 -11.57
C ILE A 120 7.83 -0.42 -12.64
N ILE A 121 8.63 -1.40 -12.22
CA ILE A 121 9.30 -2.33 -13.10
C ILE A 121 8.74 -3.74 -12.87
N CYS A 122 8.41 -4.43 -13.96
CA CYS A 122 8.04 -5.84 -13.94
C CYS A 122 9.13 -6.68 -14.59
N CYS A 123 9.58 -7.71 -13.87
CA CYS A 123 10.56 -8.67 -14.35
C CYS A 123 9.96 -10.08 -14.42
N SER A 124 10.41 -10.85 -15.41
CA SER A 124 10.09 -12.28 -15.53
C SER A 124 10.64 -13.07 -14.33
N HIS A 125 10.20 -14.32 -14.19
CA HIS A 125 10.80 -15.25 -13.22
C HIS A 125 12.32 -15.44 -13.38
N LYS A 126 12.90 -15.08 -14.54
CA LYS A 126 14.34 -15.12 -14.84
C LYS A 126 15.07 -13.79 -14.62
N GLY A 127 14.34 -12.71 -14.32
CA GLY A 127 14.90 -11.37 -14.11
C GLY A 127 14.91 -10.48 -15.35
N ASP A 128 14.39 -10.95 -16.49
CA ASP A 128 14.26 -10.15 -17.71
C ASP A 128 13.17 -9.10 -17.53
N MET A 129 13.45 -7.83 -17.84
CA MET A 129 12.44 -6.78 -17.78
C MET A 129 11.35 -7.04 -18.83
N LEU A 130 10.10 -7.15 -18.37
CA LEU A 130 8.92 -7.32 -19.23
C LEU A 130 8.36 -5.96 -19.64
N TRP A 131 8.19 -5.07 -18.66
CA TRP A 131 7.71 -3.71 -18.88
C TRP A 131 8.14 -2.78 -17.73
N THR A 132 8.10 -1.49 -17.99
CA THR A 132 8.29 -0.42 -16.99
C THR A 132 7.21 0.65 -17.17
N TYR A 133 6.85 1.35 -16.11
CA TYR A 133 5.89 2.45 -16.15
C TYR A 133 6.35 3.63 -15.29
N THR A 134 6.24 4.82 -15.88
CA THR A 134 6.44 6.11 -15.21
C THR A 134 5.16 6.93 -15.34
N PHE A 135 4.80 7.64 -14.28
CA PHE A 135 3.63 8.53 -14.29
C PHE A 135 4.05 9.92 -14.78
N SER A 136 3.47 10.39 -15.88
CA SER A 136 3.89 11.63 -16.55
C SER A 136 2.75 12.59 -16.88
N ASP A 137 1.59 12.41 -16.27
CA ASP A 137 0.44 13.29 -16.50
C ASP A 137 0.72 14.70 -15.98
N THR A 138 0.04 15.69 -16.56
CA THR A 138 0.03 17.07 -16.06
C THR A 138 -1.40 17.48 -15.76
N VAL A 139 -1.58 18.28 -14.72
CA VAL A 139 -2.87 18.85 -14.35
C VAL A 139 -2.72 20.31 -13.96
N SER A 140 -3.81 21.00 -13.69
CA SER A 140 -3.77 22.41 -13.28
C SER A 140 -4.80 22.70 -12.20
N SER A 141 -4.52 23.72 -11.40
CA SER A 141 -5.44 24.30 -10.42
C SER A 141 -5.63 25.79 -10.70
N GLU A 142 -6.24 26.55 -9.79
CA GLU A 142 -6.20 28.02 -9.87
C GLU A 142 -4.83 28.58 -9.46
N ARG A 143 -4.10 27.89 -8.58
CA ARG A 143 -2.78 28.35 -8.13
C ARG A 143 -1.69 28.16 -9.17
N GLU A 144 -1.67 27.00 -9.82
CA GLU A 144 -0.52 26.60 -10.63
C GLU A 144 -0.84 25.51 -11.65
N LYS A 145 0.04 25.39 -12.64
CA LYS A 145 0.14 24.22 -13.50
C LYS A 145 1.07 23.21 -12.82
N LEU A 146 0.58 22.00 -12.63
CA LEU A 146 1.29 20.90 -12.00
C LEU A 146 1.95 20.08 -13.10
N GLU A 147 3.24 20.34 -13.31
CA GLU A 147 4.07 19.66 -14.31
C GLU A 147 4.28 18.18 -13.96
N SER A 148 4.82 17.40 -14.90
CA SER A 148 4.91 15.93 -14.84
C SER A 148 5.96 15.37 -13.87
N PHE A 149 6.34 16.15 -12.85
CA PHE A 149 7.34 15.81 -11.84
C PHE A 149 6.77 14.87 -10.77
N TYR A 150 6.28 13.70 -11.18
CA TYR A 150 5.70 12.73 -10.26
C TYR A 150 6.68 11.63 -9.89
N GLY A 151 6.65 11.24 -8.62
CA GLY A 151 7.19 9.97 -8.14
C GLY A 151 6.05 9.05 -7.72
N ILE A 152 6.17 7.78 -8.06
CA ILE A 152 5.35 6.69 -7.57
C ILE A 152 5.76 6.44 -6.12
N ASN A 153 4.82 6.61 -5.19
CA ASN A 153 5.09 6.50 -3.77
C ASN A 153 4.86 5.09 -3.26
N LEU A 154 3.82 4.44 -3.76
CA LEU A 154 3.30 3.20 -3.23
C LEU A 154 2.58 2.42 -4.33
N ILE A 155 2.81 1.11 -4.35
CA ILE A 155 1.89 0.14 -4.95
C ILE A 155 0.85 -0.20 -3.88
N LEU A 156 -0.43 0.05 -4.16
CA LEU A 156 -1.50 -0.21 -3.21
C LEU A 156 -1.81 -1.70 -3.14
N ASP A 157 -2.14 -2.30 -4.27
CA ASP A 157 -2.37 -3.75 -4.39
C ASP A 157 -2.44 -4.18 -5.86
N THR A 158 -2.45 -5.49 -6.08
CA THR A 158 -2.84 -6.15 -7.32
C THR A 158 -4.21 -6.81 -7.16
N ILE A 159 -5.16 -6.49 -8.02
CA ILE A 159 -6.49 -7.11 -7.97
C ILE A 159 -6.91 -7.67 -9.32
N PHE A 160 -7.78 -8.66 -9.29
CA PHE A 160 -8.49 -9.13 -10.48
C PHE A 160 -9.86 -8.46 -10.54
N THR A 161 -10.10 -7.63 -11.55
CA THR A 161 -11.37 -6.93 -11.74
C THR A 161 -11.75 -6.94 -13.21
N ASN A 162 -13.03 -7.18 -13.52
CA ASN A 162 -13.54 -7.22 -14.90
C ASN A 162 -12.72 -8.11 -15.85
N ASN A 163 -12.33 -9.31 -15.39
CA ASN A 163 -11.47 -10.26 -16.10
C ASN A 163 -10.06 -9.75 -16.46
N GLN A 164 -9.60 -8.68 -15.81
CA GLN A 164 -8.28 -8.09 -16.00
C GLN A 164 -7.51 -8.05 -14.67
N LYS A 165 -6.25 -8.48 -14.68
CA LYS A 165 -5.34 -8.27 -13.56
C LYS A 165 -4.83 -6.84 -13.61
N CYS A 166 -5.04 -6.10 -12.54
CA CYS A 166 -4.75 -4.69 -12.44
C CYS A 166 -3.79 -4.43 -11.27
N LEU A 167 -2.82 -3.55 -11.50
CA LEU A 167 -1.98 -2.96 -10.45
C LEU A 167 -2.57 -1.61 -10.08
N PHE A 168 -2.83 -1.35 -8.80
CA PHE A 168 -3.16 -0.02 -8.30
C PHE A 168 -1.94 0.62 -7.65
N ALA A 169 -1.68 1.86 -7.99
CA ALA A 169 -0.54 2.61 -7.48
C ALA A 169 -0.92 4.08 -7.26
N ASN A 170 -0.08 4.74 -6.48
CA ASN A 170 -0.18 6.16 -6.19
C ASN A 170 1.08 6.89 -6.66
N ALA A 171 0.88 7.99 -7.38
CA ALA A 171 1.92 8.91 -7.79
C ALA A 171 1.70 10.29 -7.18
N THR A 172 2.76 10.94 -6.74
CA THR A 172 2.71 12.24 -6.08
C THR A 172 3.69 13.20 -6.71
N ASN A 173 3.27 14.43 -6.90
CA ASN A 173 4.11 15.48 -7.45
C ASN A 173 5.20 15.84 -6.44
N VAL A 174 6.46 15.78 -6.86
CA VAL A 174 7.63 16.04 -6.03
C VAL A 174 7.74 17.52 -5.67
N ASN A 175 7.35 18.38 -6.61
CA ASN A 175 7.60 19.82 -6.54
C ASN A 175 6.38 20.62 -6.08
N SER A 176 5.22 19.97 -5.94
CA SER A 176 3.96 20.62 -5.59
C SER A 176 3.02 19.63 -4.90
N PHE A 177 1.70 19.87 -4.90
CA PHE A 177 0.77 19.23 -3.97
C PHE A 177 0.00 18.04 -4.54
N SER A 178 -0.12 17.88 -5.85
CA SER A 178 -1.05 16.90 -6.41
C SER A 178 -0.58 15.46 -6.26
N SER A 179 -1.53 14.55 -6.06
CA SER A 179 -1.29 13.11 -6.21
C SER A 179 -2.36 12.45 -7.08
N ALA A 180 -2.10 11.23 -7.52
CA ALA A 180 -2.94 10.47 -8.42
C ALA A 180 -2.98 9.00 -8.00
N ILE A 181 -4.19 8.48 -7.75
CA ILE A 181 -4.43 7.04 -7.60
C ILE A 181 -4.93 6.47 -8.92
N PHE A 182 -4.35 5.34 -9.31
CA PHE A 182 -4.05 5.11 -10.71
C PHE A 182 -3.86 3.61 -10.94
N ARG A 183 -4.24 3.10 -12.12
CA ARG A 183 -4.19 1.65 -12.40
C ARG A 183 -3.52 1.25 -13.71
N LEU A 184 -2.76 0.17 -13.67
CA LEU A 184 -2.09 -0.42 -14.83
C LEU A 184 -2.64 -1.81 -15.12
N ASP A 185 -2.64 -2.18 -16.39
CA ASP A 185 -2.77 -3.57 -16.80
C ASP A 185 -1.51 -4.32 -16.35
N LEU A 186 -1.69 -5.35 -15.53
CA LEU A 186 -0.57 -6.05 -14.90
C LEU A 186 0.28 -6.81 -15.92
N GLN A 187 -0.31 -7.27 -17.02
CA GLN A 187 0.38 -8.05 -18.04
C GLN A 187 1.26 -7.18 -18.94
N THR A 188 0.82 -5.96 -19.25
CA THR A 188 1.45 -5.10 -20.26
C THR A 188 2.09 -3.83 -19.70
N GLY A 189 1.81 -3.47 -18.44
CA GLY A 189 2.22 -2.20 -17.83
C GLY A 189 1.50 -0.99 -18.40
N LYS A 190 0.53 -1.17 -19.31
CA LYS A 190 -0.18 -0.07 -19.95
C LYS A 190 -1.15 0.57 -18.96
N ARG A 191 -1.26 1.90 -19.07
CA ARG A 191 -2.18 2.66 -18.25
C ARG A 191 -3.63 2.32 -18.59
N LEU A 192 -4.41 1.93 -17.58
CA LEU A 192 -5.85 1.72 -17.73
C LEU A 192 -6.62 3.03 -17.48
N PRO A 193 -7.82 3.19 -18.08
CA PRO A 193 -8.67 4.37 -17.87
C PRO A 193 -9.01 4.59 -16.40
N GLY A 194 -9.19 5.84 -15.99
CA GLY A 194 -9.51 6.19 -14.62
C GLY A 194 -8.28 6.63 -13.83
N THR A 195 -8.39 7.81 -13.22
CA THR A 195 -7.42 8.39 -12.31
C THR A 195 -8.20 9.18 -11.26
N LEU A 196 -7.99 8.89 -9.98
CA LEU A 196 -8.43 9.79 -8.93
C LEU A 196 -7.32 10.80 -8.64
N TRP A 197 -7.57 12.05 -8.98
CA TRP A 197 -6.68 13.16 -8.66
C TRP A 197 -6.99 13.70 -7.26
N CYS A 198 -5.95 13.94 -6.48
CA CYS A 198 -6.03 14.46 -5.12
C CYS A 198 -5.27 15.79 -5.00
N SER A 199 -5.89 16.77 -4.32
CA SER A 199 -5.30 18.07 -4.02
C SER A 199 -4.45 18.03 -2.73
N GLY A 200 -3.48 17.14 -2.72
CA GLY A 200 -2.60 16.85 -1.59
C GLY A 200 -2.08 15.43 -1.69
N PHE A 201 -1.14 15.06 -0.83
CA PHE A 201 -0.47 13.76 -0.94
C PHE A 201 -1.37 12.66 -0.41
N THR A 202 -1.63 11.65 -1.25
CA THR A 202 -2.02 10.33 -0.74
C THR A 202 -0.75 9.68 -0.18
N VAL A 203 -0.77 9.31 1.09
CA VAL A 203 0.41 8.76 1.78
C VAL A 203 0.35 7.25 1.79
N ASP A 204 -0.82 6.69 2.12
CA ASP A 204 -1.00 5.24 2.27
C ASP A 204 -2.42 4.81 1.89
N GLY A 205 -2.66 3.52 1.72
CA GLY A 205 -3.98 3.00 1.40
C GLY A 205 -4.05 1.48 1.25
N LEU A 206 -5.28 0.96 1.24
CA LEU A 206 -5.58 -0.46 1.10
C LEU A 206 -6.78 -0.68 0.19
N ILE A 207 -6.88 -1.87 -0.41
CA ILE A 207 -8.00 -2.28 -1.26
C ILE A 207 -8.87 -3.32 -0.55
N LYS A 208 -10.09 -2.94 -0.17
CA LYS A 208 -11.01 -3.78 0.60
C LYS A 208 -12.46 -3.44 0.28
N ASP A 209 -13.34 -4.41 0.47
CA ASP A 209 -14.78 -4.15 0.52
C ASP A 209 -15.09 -3.46 1.85
N VAL A 210 -15.28 -2.13 1.83
CA VAL A 210 -15.36 -1.31 3.05
C VAL A 210 -16.77 -1.32 3.61
N ASP A 211 -17.79 -1.29 2.76
CA ASP A 211 -19.20 -1.27 3.16
C ASP A 211 -19.90 -2.64 3.07
N ASN A 212 -19.14 -3.70 2.76
CA ASN A 212 -19.63 -5.08 2.62
C ASN A 212 -20.68 -5.23 1.49
N ASP A 213 -20.54 -4.46 0.41
CA ASP A 213 -21.43 -4.54 -0.76
C ASP A 213 -20.99 -5.60 -1.79
N GLY A 214 -19.88 -6.29 -1.50
CA GLY A 214 -19.27 -7.31 -2.36
C GLY A 214 -18.30 -6.74 -3.39
N LYS A 215 -18.09 -5.42 -3.44
CA LYS A 215 -17.13 -4.75 -4.33
C LYS A 215 -15.94 -4.23 -3.55
N ARG A 216 -14.79 -4.20 -4.20
CA ARG A 216 -13.57 -3.65 -3.62
C ARG A 216 -13.55 -2.14 -3.82
N ASP A 217 -13.24 -1.43 -2.75
CA ASP A 217 -12.99 0.00 -2.70
C ASP A 217 -11.52 0.28 -2.40
N ILE A 218 -11.11 1.51 -2.64
CA ILE A 218 -9.83 2.03 -2.14
C ILE A 218 -10.13 2.87 -0.91
N LEU A 219 -9.59 2.46 0.24
CA LEU A 219 -9.53 3.26 1.46
C LEU A 219 -8.12 3.82 1.57
N ALA A 220 -8.01 5.15 1.57
CA ALA A 220 -6.72 5.83 1.56
C ALA A 220 -6.64 6.92 2.62
N VAL A 221 -5.41 7.19 3.04
CA VAL A 221 -5.08 8.24 4.00
C VAL A 221 -4.00 9.16 3.43
N GLY A 222 -4.06 10.44 3.77
CA GLY A 222 -3.10 11.41 3.27
C GLY A 222 -3.33 12.80 3.84
N VAL A 223 -3.00 13.80 3.04
CA VAL A 223 -3.23 15.21 3.36
C VAL A 223 -4.00 15.90 2.24
N ASP A 224 -4.71 16.97 2.56
CA ASP A 224 -5.28 17.89 1.59
C ASP A 224 -4.70 19.29 1.78
N ASN A 225 -3.97 19.78 0.79
CA ASN A 225 -3.26 21.05 0.88
C ASN A 225 -4.21 22.26 0.90
N GLY A 226 -5.44 22.08 0.40
CA GLY A 226 -6.46 23.12 0.43
C GLY A 226 -7.09 23.29 1.79
N PHE A 227 -7.19 22.21 2.57
CA PHE A 227 -7.71 22.23 3.93
C PHE A 227 -6.62 22.27 5.01
N GLU A 228 -5.38 21.95 4.64
CA GLU A 228 -4.22 21.80 5.54
C GLU A 228 -4.39 20.73 6.62
N ASP A 229 -5.23 19.73 6.33
CA ASP A 229 -5.61 18.66 7.24
C ASP A 229 -5.14 17.30 6.74
N ILE A 230 -5.00 16.37 7.68
CA ILE A 230 -4.96 14.96 7.37
C ILE A 230 -6.35 14.56 6.85
N VAL A 231 -6.38 13.70 5.84
CA VAL A 231 -7.63 13.21 5.25
C VAL A 231 -7.68 11.71 5.10
N ILE A 232 -8.89 11.19 5.20
CA ILE A 232 -9.23 9.79 5.02
C ILE A 232 -10.37 9.73 4.03
N PHE A 233 -10.26 8.92 3.00
CA PHE A 233 -11.29 8.85 1.98
C PHE A 233 -11.45 7.44 1.43
N VAL A 234 -12.69 7.14 1.06
CA VAL A 234 -13.08 5.89 0.42
C VAL A 234 -13.73 6.20 -0.91
N PHE A 235 -13.34 5.46 -1.95
CA PHE A 235 -13.95 5.57 -3.25
C PHE A 235 -13.96 4.23 -3.98
N ASP A 236 -14.97 4.06 -4.82
CA ASP A 236 -15.15 2.87 -5.64
C ASP A 236 -14.00 2.74 -6.65
N ILE A 237 -13.60 1.49 -6.90
CA ILE A 237 -12.71 1.19 -8.02
C ILE A 237 -13.50 1.31 -9.32
N ASP A 238 -13.47 2.50 -9.92
CA ASP A 238 -14.15 2.80 -11.17
C ASP A 238 -13.17 3.10 -12.33
N THR A 239 -13.74 3.46 -13.48
CA THR A 239 -12.98 3.79 -14.69
C THR A 239 -12.96 5.30 -14.98
N LEU A 240 -13.54 6.12 -14.11
CA LEU A 240 -13.72 7.55 -14.34
C LEU A 240 -12.51 8.32 -13.83
N THR A 241 -12.04 9.26 -14.63
CA THR A 241 -11.09 10.26 -14.12
C THR A 241 -11.86 11.32 -13.34
N SER A 242 -11.53 11.48 -12.06
CA SER A 242 -12.24 12.37 -11.15
C SER A 242 -11.29 13.05 -10.18
N VAL A 243 -11.81 14.03 -9.44
CA VAL A 243 -11.04 14.89 -8.52
C VAL A 243 -11.63 14.83 -7.13
N ARG A 244 -10.79 14.56 -6.14
CA ARG A 244 -11.16 14.66 -4.72
C ARG A 244 -11.54 16.12 -4.39
N PRO A 245 -12.67 16.37 -3.72
CA PRO A 245 -13.05 17.72 -3.32
C PRO A 245 -11.96 18.40 -2.47
N SER A 246 -11.69 19.66 -2.77
CA SER A 246 -10.75 20.52 -2.03
C SER A 246 -11.23 21.98 -2.12
N THR A 247 -10.48 22.92 -1.56
CA THR A 247 -10.76 24.36 -1.71
C THR A 247 -10.57 24.80 -3.15
N LYS A 248 -11.26 25.87 -3.55
CA LYS A 248 -11.27 26.38 -4.94
C LYS A 248 -9.87 26.58 -5.52
N GLU A 249 -8.95 27.11 -4.73
CA GLU A 249 -7.58 27.39 -5.15
C GLU A 249 -6.79 26.11 -5.48
N TYR A 250 -7.02 25.05 -4.71
CA TYR A 250 -6.29 23.78 -4.79
C TYR A 250 -7.00 22.72 -5.65
N SER A 251 -8.29 22.89 -5.94
CA SER A 251 -9.05 21.95 -6.76
C SER A 251 -8.41 21.80 -8.14
N ILE A 252 -8.10 20.55 -8.49
CA ILE A 252 -7.61 20.22 -9.83
C ILE A 252 -8.76 20.40 -10.84
N LYS A 253 -8.45 21.03 -11.97
CA LYS A 253 -9.41 21.43 -13.02
C LYS A 253 -9.55 20.38 -14.11
N GLY A 254 -10.66 20.45 -14.83
CA GLY A 254 -10.91 19.64 -16.03
C GLY A 254 -11.54 18.27 -15.79
N PHE A 255 -11.85 17.94 -14.53
CA PHE A 255 -12.42 16.65 -14.15
C PHE A 255 -13.66 16.83 -13.26
N PRO A 256 -14.62 15.89 -13.29
CA PRO A 256 -15.72 15.87 -12.34
C PRO A 256 -15.23 15.60 -10.91
N ALA A 257 -16.00 16.06 -9.93
CA ALA A 257 -15.77 15.67 -8.54
C ALA A 257 -15.93 14.15 -8.37
N ALA A 258 -15.07 13.57 -7.56
CA ALA A 258 -15.11 12.17 -7.19
C ALA A 258 -16.32 11.89 -6.29
N LYS A 259 -16.98 10.75 -6.54
CA LYS A 259 -18.05 10.25 -5.69
C LYS A 259 -17.43 9.43 -4.57
N LEU A 260 -17.09 10.10 -3.48
CA LEU A 260 -16.48 9.46 -2.32
C LEU A 260 -17.56 8.80 -1.47
N LYS A 261 -17.37 7.52 -1.11
CA LYS A 261 -18.18 6.82 -0.09
C LYS A 261 -17.96 7.44 1.29
N THR A 262 -16.77 7.95 1.55
CA THR A 262 -16.41 8.62 2.80
C THR A 262 -15.30 9.64 2.54
N TYR A 263 -15.34 10.79 3.23
CA TYR A 263 -14.24 11.75 3.25
C TYR A 263 -14.20 12.48 4.59
N ILE A 264 -13.12 12.30 5.34
CA ILE A 264 -12.96 12.76 6.73
C ILE A 264 -11.71 13.63 6.79
N ARG A 265 -11.77 14.71 7.58
CA ARG A 265 -10.66 15.59 7.88
C ARG A 265 -10.31 15.52 9.36
N LEU A 266 -9.02 15.36 9.62
CA LEU A 266 -8.43 15.41 10.95
C LEU A 266 -7.58 16.66 11.04
N ALA A 267 -7.99 17.57 11.92
CA ALA A 267 -7.30 18.83 12.12
C ALA A 267 -5.87 18.64 12.64
N LYS A 268 -5.02 19.62 12.34
CA LYS A 268 -3.70 19.75 12.97
C LYS A 268 -3.81 19.73 14.49
N THR A 269 -2.79 19.17 15.12
CA THR A 269 -2.71 19.19 16.58
C THR A 269 -2.36 20.60 17.09
N ASP A 270 -2.65 20.87 18.35
CA ASP A 270 -2.27 22.13 19.01
C ASP A 270 -0.76 22.36 19.04
N TYR A 271 0.02 21.29 19.18
CA TYR A 271 1.46 21.36 19.05
C TYR A 271 1.91 21.81 17.65
N ASP A 272 1.32 21.25 16.59
CA ASP A 272 1.61 21.67 15.22
C ASP A 272 1.27 23.15 15.00
N ASN A 273 0.13 23.60 15.55
CA ASN A 273 -0.27 25.00 15.50
C ASN A 273 0.72 25.91 16.26
N TYR A 274 1.18 25.49 17.44
CA TYR A 274 2.18 26.22 18.22
C TYR A 274 3.52 26.38 17.48
N LEU A 275 3.94 25.34 16.77
CA LEU A 275 5.16 25.39 15.95
C LEU A 275 4.99 26.19 14.65
N GLY A 276 3.78 26.63 14.31
CA GLY A 276 3.49 27.27 13.02
C GLY A 276 3.64 26.31 11.84
N ILE A 277 3.48 25.00 12.08
CA ILE A 277 3.54 23.99 11.03
C ILE A 277 2.31 24.13 10.14
N ARG A 278 2.56 24.15 8.83
CA ARG A 278 1.50 24.31 7.83
C ARG A 278 0.52 23.15 7.85
N MET A 279 0.99 21.91 7.88
CA MET A 279 0.16 20.70 7.89
C MET A 279 0.82 19.60 8.73
N SER A 280 0.01 18.81 9.43
CA SER A 280 0.45 17.51 9.94
C SER A 280 0.50 16.50 8.80
N SER A 281 1.23 15.41 8.96
CA SER A 281 1.30 14.34 7.97
C SER A 281 1.00 12.99 8.62
N ILE A 282 1.13 11.94 7.83
CA ILE A 282 0.96 10.55 8.26
C ILE A 282 2.31 9.86 8.11
N GLU A 283 2.65 8.99 9.05
CA GLU A 283 3.82 8.13 8.90
C GLU A 283 3.52 7.07 7.84
N LEU A 284 4.28 7.09 6.73
CA LEU A 284 4.15 6.11 5.65
C LEU A 284 4.33 4.68 6.20
N GLY A 285 3.48 3.76 5.77
CA GLY A 285 3.52 2.37 6.21
C GLY A 285 2.98 2.15 7.62
N SER A 286 2.39 3.17 8.25
CA SER A 286 1.67 3.01 9.52
C SER A 286 0.20 2.67 9.34
N PHE A 287 -0.34 2.75 8.11
CA PHE A 287 -1.76 2.48 7.85
C PHE A 287 -2.02 0.99 7.65
N TYR A 288 -2.83 0.40 8.52
CA TYR A 288 -3.18 -1.02 8.42
C TYR A 288 -4.58 -1.34 8.95
N ASP A 289 -5.04 -2.53 8.63
CA ASP A 289 -6.31 -3.11 9.06
C ASP A 289 -6.12 -4.02 10.27
N ASP A 290 -6.54 -3.56 11.46
CA ASP A 290 -6.57 -4.36 12.68
C ASP A 290 -7.90 -5.14 12.75
N MET A 291 -7.90 -6.33 12.15
CA MET A 291 -9.05 -7.23 12.15
C MET A 291 -9.45 -7.71 13.56
N SER A 292 -8.53 -7.67 14.53
CA SER A 292 -8.82 -8.13 15.89
C SER A 292 -9.69 -7.15 16.67
N GLU A 293 -9.51 -5.86 16.40
CA GLU A 293 -10.31 -4.77 16.98
C GLU A 293 -11.39 -4.24 16.04
N SER A 294 -11.43 -4.71 14.79
CA SER A 294 -12.30 -4.18 13.73
C SER A 294 -12.08 -2.69 13.47
N LYS A 295 -10.80 -2.28 13.39
CA LYS A 295 -10.38 -0.89 13.23
C LYS A 295 -9.30 -0.72 12.17
N TYR A 296 -9.31 0.43 11.51
CA TYR A 296 -8.19 0.91 10.73
C TYR A 296 -7.29 1.78 11.60
N VAL A 297 -5.98 1.57 11.52
CA VAL A 297 -5.01 2.22 12.40
C VAL A 297 -3.97 2.95 11.56
N PHE A 298 -3.60 4.17 11.97
CA PHE A 298 -2.40 4.86 11.47
C PHE A 298 -1.80 5.79 12.51
N LYS A 299 -0.59 6.25 12.23
CA LYS A 299 0.14 7.18 13.07
C LYS A 299 0.29 8.53 12.38
N THR A 300 -0.10 9.60 13.05
CA THR A 300 0.18 10.96 12.58
C THR A 300 1.65 11.31 12.82
N THR A 301 2.18 12.25 12.05
CA THR A 301 3.50 12.80 12.29
C THR A 301 3.46 14.32 12.20
N SER A 302 4.03 14.99 13.20
CA SER A 302 4.32 16.41 13.12
C SER A 302 5.40 16.67 12.08
N SER A 303 5.31 17.76 11.34
CA SER A 303 6.32 18.11 10.33
C SER A 303 7.68 18.54 10.91
N ASP A 304 7.86 18.62 12.25
CA ASP A 304 9.17 18.84 12.86
C ASP A 304 9.91 17.50 13.07
N PRO A 305 10.95 17.20 12.25
CA PRO A 305 11.69 15.94 12.38
C PRO A 305 12.59 15.90 13.63
N LYS A 306 12.85 17.03 14.29
CA LYS A 306 13.72 17.08 15.49
C LYS A 306 12.95 16.74 16.77
N LYS A 307 11.64 16.96 16.78
CA LYS A 307 10.76 16.71 17.92
C LYS A 307 9.44 16.12 17.43
N PRO A 308 9.48 14.90 16.87
CA PRO A 308 8.29 14.30 16.34
C PRO A 308 7.27 14.08 17.46
N ALA A 309 6.05 14.56 17.23
CA ALA A 309 4.91 14.35 18.09
C ALA A 309 3.86 13.59 17.29
N HIS A 310 3.34 12.52 17.88
CA HIS A 310 2.49 11.56 17.19
C HIS A 310 1.19 11.32 17.95
N LEU A 311 0.11 11.16 17.19
CA LEU A 311 -1.12 10.55 17.64
C LEU A 311 -1.27 9.22 16.90
N TRP A 312 -1.59 8.16 17.63
CA TRP A 312 -2.13 6.96 17.02
C TRP A 312 -3.63 7.12 16.89
N ILE A 313 -4.12 6.97 15.66
CA ILE A 313 -5.53 7.06 15.33
C ILE A 313 -6.02 5.66 15.02
N LYS A 314 -7.07 5.21 15.72
CA LYS A 314 -7.83 4.02 15.36
C LYS A 314 -9.24 4.44 14.97
N ILE A 315 -9.77 3.85 13.90
CA ILE A 315 -11.06 4.21 13.32
C ILE A 315 -11.88 2.96 13.13
N ASP A 316 -13.10 2.97 13.64
CA ASP A 316 -14.02 1.86 13.45
C ASP A 316 -14.29 1.61 11.95
N TYR A 317 -14.59 0.37 11.58
CA TYR A 317 -14.93 0.03 10.20
C TYR A 317 -16.12 0.80 9.62
N ASN A 318 -16.97 1.38 10.48
CA ASN A 318 -18.05 2.26 10.05
C ASN A 318 -17.55 3.65 9.58
N LEU A 319 -16.27 3.97 9.81
CA LEU A 319 -15.61 5.24 9.50
C LEU A 319 -16.25 6.47 10.17
N LYS A 320 -16.89 6.28 11.33
CA LYS A 320 -17.58 7.33 12.09
C LYS A 320 -16.95 7.61 13.45
N ASP A 321 -16.34 6.61 14.06
CA ASP A 321 -15.88 6.71 15.44
C ASP A 321 -14.37 6.48 15.53
N PHE A 322 -13.73 7.31 16.36
CA PHE A 322 -12.28 7.45 16.43
C PHE A 322 -11.80 7.26 17.86
N ASP A 323 -10.75 6.45 18.02
CA ASP A 323 -9.90 6.44 19.20
C ASP A 323 -8.61 7.18 18.90
N VAL A 324 -8.24 8.09 19.80
CA VAL A 324 -7.06 8.93 19.68
C VAL A 324 -6.16 8.61 20.86
N ILE A 325 -4.99 8.04 20.57
CA ILE A 325 -4.02 7.65 21.57
C ILE A 325 -2.83 8.60 21.44
N VAL A 326 -2.61 9.42 22.46
CA VAL A 326 -1.48 10.34 22.51
C VAL A 326 -0.20 9.57 22.84
N ASP A 327 0.79 9.64 21.93
CA ASP A 327 2.09 9.00 22.12
C ASP A 327 2.86 9.62 23.29
N ASN A 328 3.70 8.82 23.95
CA ASN A 328 4.45 9.27 25.13
C ASN A 328 5.32 10.51 24.84
N GLN A 329 5.98 10.57 23.67
CA GLN A 329 6.79 11.72 23.31
C GLN A 329 5.94 12.98 23.08
N TYR A 330 4.76 12.82 22.46
CA TYR A 330 3.79 13.91 22.33
C TYR A 330 3.42 14.44 23.72
N ARG A 331 3.07 13.55 24.66
CA ARG A 331 2.68 13.95 26.03
C ARG A 331 3.73 14.82 26.67
N VAL A 332 4.96 14.33 26.74
CA VAL A 332 6.07 15.08 27.35
C VAL A 332 6.22 16.47 26.72
N ILE A 333 6.15 16.57 25.39
CA ILE A 333 6.35 17.85 24.70
C ILE A 333 5.18 18.81 24.94
N SER A 334 3.95 18.39 24.68
CA SER A 334 2.78 19.27 24.79
C SER A 334 2.48 19.62 26.24
N ASP A 335 2.55 18.66 27.16
CA ASP A 335 2.31 18.89 28.59
C ASP A 335 3.35 19.82 29.20
N THR A 336 4.60 19.78 28.72
CA THR A 336 5.61 20.77 29.10
C THR A 336 5.21 22.17 28.64
N LEU A 337 4.69 22.33 27.43
CA LEU A 337 4.24 23.62 26.93
C LEU A 337 3.02 24.13 27.71
N VAL A 338 2.09 23.25 28.08
CA VAL A 338 0.95 23.57 28.97
C VAL A 338 1.45 24.03 30.34
N ALA A 339 2.36 23.28 30.97
CA ALA A 339 2.93 23.62 32.28
C ALA A 339 3.65 24.99 32.29
N HIS A 340 4.24 25.40 31.16
CA HIS A 340 4.89 26.70 30.99
C HIS A 340 3.95 27.82 30.50
N GLY A 341 2.63 27.55 30.40
CA GLY A 341 1.64 28.52 29.93
C GLY A 341 1.80 28.92 28.46
N LYS A 342 2.43 28.07 27.64
CA LYS A 342 2.62 28.28 26.20
C LYS A 342 1.45 27.71 25.37
N LEU A 343 0.80 26.68 25.90
CA LEU A 343 -0.43 26.12 25.36
C LEU A 343 -1.54 26.25 26.42
N ASN A 344 -2.72 26.68 25.98
CA ASN A 344 -3.90 26.85 26.84
C ASN A 344 -4.88 25.71 26.60
N LEU A 345 -4.45 24.48 26.91
CA LEU A 345 -5.22 23.25 26.76
C LEU A 345 -5.04 22.35 28.01
N PRO A 346 -5.95 21.39 28.25
CA PRO A 346 -5.72 20.35 29.23
C PRO A 346 -4.46 19.54 28.92
N TYR A 347 -3.91 18.90 29.95
CA TYR A 347 -2.87 17.89 29.77
C TYR A 347 -3.34 16.78 28.84
N THR A 348 -2.44 16.28 28.00
CA THR A 348 -2.76 15.39 26.90
C THR A 348 -3.13 13.97 27.33
N ASP A 349 -2.85 13.60 28.58
CA ASP A 349 -3.29 12.33 29.19
C ASP A 349 -4.73 12.37 29.71
N THR A 350 -5.42 13.51 29.58
CA THR A 350 -6.82 13.66 29.98
C THR A 350 -7.80 13.27 28.88
N LYS A 351 -8.99 12.79 29.29
CA LYS A 351 -10.11 12.57 28.38
C LYS A 351 -10.53 13.88 27.68
N GLU A 352 -10.46 15.00 28.40
CA GLU A 352 -10.84 16.32 27.87
C GLU A 352 -10.00 16.71 26.64
N TYR A 353 -8.68 16.48 26.67
CA TYR A 353 -7.82 16.73 25.52
C TYR A 353 -8.23 15.89 24.30
N VAL A 354 -8.47 14.59 24.50
CA VAL A 354 -8.91 13.67 23.44
C VAL A 354 -10.26 14.10 22.86
N ASP A 355 -11.22 14.46 23.71
CA ASP A 355 -12.55 14.92 23.28
C ASP A 355 -12.46 16.25 22.50
N ILE A 356 -11.58 17.18 22.92
CA ILE A 356 -11.28 18.41 22.16
C ILE A 356 -10.74 18.08 20.77
N TYR A 357 -9.80 17.15 20.64
CA TYR A 357 -9.27 16.77 19.33
C TYR A 357 -10.36 16.12 18.46
N LYS A 358 -11.12 15.17 19.01
CA LYS A 358 -12.23 14.51 18.30
C LYS A 358 -13.31 15.49 17.83
N SER A 359 -13.60 16.54 18.62
CA SER A 359 -14.59 17.57 18.26
C SER A 359 -14.22 18.40 17.01
N LYS A 360 -12.96 18.34 16.57
CA LYS A 360 -12.44 19.01 15.38
C LYS A 360 -12.46 18.12 14.14
N ILE A 361 -12.84 16.84 14.27
CA ILE A 361 -12.94 15.92 13.14
C ILE A 361 -14.18 16.31 12.32
N LEU A 362 -13.99 16.47 11.02
CA LEU A 362 -15.06 16.86 10.09
C LEU A 362 -15.30 15.78 9.06
N TYR A 363 -16.57 15.58 8.71
CA TYR A 363 -17.01 14.60 7.74
C TYR A 363 -17.65 15.30 6.57
N TRP A 364 -17.36 14.85 5.35
CA TRP A 364 -18.00 15.33 4.15
C TRP A 364 -19.37 14.66 4.02
N HIS A 365 -20.43 15.43 4.23
CA HIS A 365 -21.79 14.94 4.10
C HIS A 365 -22.44 15.49 2.83
N VAL A 366 -22.92 14.61 1.98
CA VAL A 366 -23.74 14.94 0.80
C VAL A 366 -25.18 14.56 1.12
N SER A 367 -26.07 15.55 1.17
CA SER A 367 -27.49 15.30 1.43
C SER A 367 -28.10 14.39 0.36
N ALA A 368 -28.92 13.41 0.77
CA ALA A 368 -29.63 12.52 -0.15
C ALA A 368 -30.48 13.27 -1.19
N SER A 369 -30.96 14.48 -0.85
CA SER A 369 -31.74 15.34 -1.75
C SER A 369 -30.93 16.03 -2.86
N GLN A 370 -29.60 16.07 -2.76
CA GLN A 370 -28.73 16.79 -3.70
C GLN A 370 -28.08 15.90 -4.76
N GLY A 371 -28.35 14.58 -4.73
CA GLY A 371 -27.77 13.61 -5.63
C GLY A 371 -26.32 13.25 -5.29
N LEU A 372 -25.91 12.03 -5.66
CA LEU A 372 -24.60 11.45 -5.34
C LEU A 372 -23.46 12.00 -6.21
N ASP A 373 -23.54 13.24 -6.73
CA ASP A 373 -22.51 13.79 -7.62
C ASP A 373 -21.28 14.34 -6.88
N GLY A 374 -21.33 14.37 -5.54
CA GLY A 374 -20.23 14.74 -4.65
C GLY A 374 -19.93 16.23 -4.60
N LYS A 375 -20.55 17.07 -5.44
CA LYS A 375 -20.16 18.48 -5.64
C LYS A 375 -20.67 19.44 -4.58
N ASN A 376 -21.81 19.15 -3.97
CA ASN A 376 -22.51 20.05 -3.04
C ASN A 376 -22.47 19.57 -1.58
N GLY A 377 -21.49 18.75 -1.22
CA GLY A 377 -21.32 18.32 0.15
C GLY A 377 -20.97 19.48 1.09
N LYS A 378 -21.22 19.28 2.38
CA LYS A 378 -20.80 20.19 3.45
C LYS A 378 -19.99 19.43 4.49
N TRP A 379 -19.03 20.12 5.09
CA TRP A 379 -18.34 19.62 6.27
C TRP A 379 -19.27 19.69 7.48
N VAL A 380 -19.43 18.57 8.15
CA VAL A 380 -20.27 18.43 9.34
C VAL A 380 -19.51 17.73 10.46
N LYS A 381 -19.96 17.90 11.70
CA LYS A 381 -19.43 17.17 12.84
C LYS A 381 -20.08 15.77 12.97
N ARG A 382 -19.53 14.96 13.86
CA ARG A 382 -19.98 13.57 14.10
C ARG A 382 -21.47 13.49 14.48
N GLU A 383 -21.94 14.43 15.29
CA GLU A 383 -23.33 14.55 15.75
C GLU A 383 -24.32 14.94 14.66
N GLU A 384 -23.84 15.41 13.50
CA GLU A 384 -24.65 15.83 12.35
C GLU A 384 -24.68 14.78 11.22
N LEU A 385 -24.05 13.62 11.42
CA LEU A 385 -24.03 12.53 10.43
C LEU A 385 -25.30 11.67 10.40
N GLU A 386 -26.18 11.84 11.39
CA GLU A 386 -27.41 11.03 11.58
C GLU A 386 -28.63 11.57 10.84
#